data_AF-A0A444Z330-F1
#
_entry.id   AF-A0A444Z330-F1
#
_cell.length_a   1.000
_cell.length_b   1.000
_cell.length_c   1.000
_cell.angle_alpha   90.00
_cell.angle_beta   90.00
_cell.angle_gamma   90.00
#
_symmetry.space_group_name_H-M   'P 1'
#
loop_
_entity.id
_entity.type
_entity.pdbx_description
1 polymer ?
#
loop_
_entity_poly.entity_id
_entity_poly.type
_entity_poly.pdbx_seq_one_letter_code
_entity_poly.pdbx_strand_id
1 'polypeptide(L)'
;MIGAVICFWNRTTNSFHLPCGMIRMSLLDVAAITGLPINSPDCTPNMQPERQYNVALTNSYSDFIANNMGAESTDITDDEHVAFLFYWLIAILFCSRSVQMSKLFLPLAALLYEGKVLNLAKLLLEHIFEELGQFVHCL
;
A
#
# COMPACT_ATOMS: atom_id res chain seq x y z
N MET A 1 -11.22 -3.96 -20.45
CA MET A 1 -12.27 -3.07 -19.91
C MET A 1 -11.70 -1.99 -18.99
N ILE A 2 -10.83 -2.31 -18.01
CA ILE A 2 -10.18 -1.31 -17.13
C ILE A 2 -9.31 -0.27 -17.85
N GLY A 3 -8.57 -0.67 -18.90
CA GLY A 3 -7.69 0.26 -19.63
C GLY A 3 -8.41 1.46 -20.27
N ALA A 4 -9.66 1.28 -20.73
CA ALA A 4 -10.42 2.36 -21.36
C ALA A 4 -10.90 3.43 -20.34
N VAL A 5 -11.06 3.05 -19.07
CA VAL A 5 -11.48 3.98 -18.01
C VAL A 5 -10.36 4.98 -17.71
N ILE A 6 -9.09 4.56 -17.85
CA ILE A 6 -7.91 5.41 -17.65
C ILE A 6 -7.88 6.58 -18.64
N CYS A 7 -8.41 6.42 -19.86
CA CYS A 7 -8.49 7.50 -20.85
C CYS A 7 -9.33 8.70 -20.37
N PHE A 8 -10.20 8.49 -19.38
CA PHE A 8 -10.99 9.55 -18.76
C PHE A 8 -10.32 10.15 -17.51
N TRP A 9 -9.15 9.65 -17.08
CA TRP A 9 -8.45 10.17 -15.91
C TRP A 9 -7.83 11.54 -16.18
N ASN A 10 -8.16 12.51 -15.33
CA ASN A 10 -7.58 13.84 -15.35
C ASN A 10 -6.68 14.02 -14.12
N ARG A 11 -5.35 14.01 -14.34
CA ARG A 11 -4.33 14.13 -13.29
C ARG A 11 -4.40 15.46 -12.53
N THR A 12 -4.73 16.56 -13.20
CA THR A 12 -4.81 17.90 -12.56
C THR A 12 -5.88 17.94 -11.48
N THR A 13 -6.97 17.19 -11.68
CA THR A 13 -8.13 17.18 -10.78
C THR A 13 -8.27 15.87 -10.00
N ASN A 14 -7.38 14.90 -10.17
CA ASN A 14 -7.48 13.54 -9.63
C ASN A 14 -8.91 12.98 -9.75
N SER A 15 -9.48 13.01 -10.96
CA SER A 15 -10.86 12.59 -11.21
C SER A 15 -11.06 12.03 -12.62
N PHE A 16 -12.08 11.19 -12.80
CA PHE A 16 -12.54 10.70 -14.10
C PHE A 16 -13.55 11.66 -14.71
N HIS A 17 -13.34 12.05 -15.96
CA HIS A 17 -14.18 12.97 -16.72
C HIS A 17 -15.03 12.18 -17.71
N LEU A 18 -16.23 11.79 -17.27
CA LEU A 18 -17.16 10.99 -18.07
C LEU A 18 -18.25 11.88 -18.70
N PRO A 19 -18.97 11.41 -19.74
CA PRO A 19 -20.11 12.15 -20.30
C PRO A 19 -21.21 12.48 -19.28
N CYS A 20 -21.34 11.67 -18.21
CA CYS A 20 -22.28 11.88 -17.12
C CYS A 20 -21.76 12.82 -16.01
N GLY A 21 -20.54 13.33 -16.12
CA GLY A 21 -19.93 14.25 -15.16
C GLY A 21 -18.59 13.76 -14.60
N MET A 22 -18.07 14.55 -13.65
CA MET A 22 -16.82 14.26 -12.96
C MET A 22 -17.04 13.28 -11.82
N ILE A 23 -16.26 12.19 -11.79
CA ILE A 23 -16.25 11.22 -10.69
C ILE A 23 -14.88 11.23 -10.02
N ARG A 24 -14.84 11.44 -8.71
CA ARG A 24 -13.61 11.45 -7.92
C ARG A 24 -13.72 10.44 -6.78
N MET A 25 -12.63 9.72 -6.51
CA MET A 25 -12.51 8.90 -5.31
C MET A 25 -12.14 9.78 -4.11
N SER A 26 -12.86 9.62 -3.01
CA SER A 26 -12.64 10.32 -1.75
C SER A 26 -12.15 9.36 -0.66
N LEU A 27 -11.70 9.92 0.47
CA LEU A 27 -11.35 9.13 1.66
C LEU A 27 -12.55 8.30 2.17
N LEU A 28 -13.78 8.81 2.02
CA LEU A 28 -14.98 8.08 2.42
C LEU A 28 -15.20 6.84 1.55
N ASP A 29 -14.91 6.93 0.25
CA ASP A 29 -15.01 5.79 -0.67
C ASP A 29 -13.95 4.73 -0.30
N VAL A 30 -12.71 5.16 -0.01
CA VAL A 30 -11.64 4.26 0.45
C VAL A 30 -12.03 3.56 1.75
N ALA A 31 -12.57 4.30 2.72
CA ALA A 31 -13.04 3.73 3.99
C ALA A 31 -14.19 2.75 3.80
N ALA A 32 -15.14 3.04 2.91
CA ALA A 32 -16.26 2.16 2.61
C ALA A 32 -15.81 0.84 1.98
N ILE A 33 -14.77 0.86 1.14
CA ILE A 33 -14.23 -0.33 0.46
C ILE A 33 -13.31 -1.15 1.38
N THR A 34 -12.42 -0.48 2.11
CA THR A 34 -11.31 -1.13 2.84
C THR A 34 -11.55 -1.27 4.34
N GLY A 35 -12.54 -0.55 4.89
CA GLY A 35 -12.74 -0.43 6.34
C GLY A 35 -11.67 0.39 7.07
N LEU A 36 -10.73 1.01 6.36
CA LEU A 36 -9.65 1.78 6.98
C LEU A 36 -10.18 3.07 7.64
N PRO A 37 -9.65 3.43 8.82
CA PRO A 37 -10.01 4.67 9.51
C PRO A 37 -9.46 5.89 8.76
N ILE A 38 -10.29 6.94 8.63
CA ILE A 38 -9.91 8.19 7.93
C ILE A 38 -9.41 9.29 8.85
N ASN A 39 -9.68 9.18 10.15
CA ASN A 39 -9.33 10.19 11.17
C ASN A 39 -7.98 9.92 11.85
N SER A 40 -7.20 8.98 11.32
CA SER A 40 -5.86 8.68 11.82
C SER A 40 -4.88 9.82 11.52
N PRO A 41 -3.85 10.03 12.35
CA PRO A 41 -2.79 10.98 12.07
C PRO A 41 -2.08 10.66 10.74
N ASP A 42 -1.71 11.70 10.01
CA ASP A 42 -0.94 11.56 8.78
C ASP A 42 0.43 10.92 9.05
N CYS A 43 0.88 10.04 8.15
CA CYS A 43 2.25 9.55 8.19
C CYS A 43 3.21 10.70 7.88
N THR A 44 4.14 10.97 8.80
CA THR A 44 5.18 11.99 8.59
C THR A 44 6.52 11.31 8.31
N PRO A 45 7.42 11.92 7.52
CA PRO A 45 8.76 11.37 7.25
C PRO A 45 9.61 11.14 8.51
N ASN A 46 9.28 11.83 9.60
CA ASN A 46 9.97 11.73 10.89
C ASN A 46 9.54 10.49 11.69
N MET A 47 8.46 9.80 11.29
CA MET A 47 8.08 8.53 11.90
C MET A 47 9.09 7.48 11.47
N GLN A 48 9.82 6.93 12.44
CA GLN A 48 10.76 5.85 12.25
C GLN A 48 10.45 4.75 13.26
N PRO A 49 10.60 3.48 12.88
CA PRO A 49 10.47 2.38 13.82
C PRO A 49 11.57 2.49 14.89
N GLU A 50 11.23 2.12 16.12
CA GLU A 50 12.14 2.04 17.26
C GLU A 50 13.13 0.89 17.13
N ARG A 51 12.73 -0.18 16.43
CA ARG A 51 13.55 -1.39 16.23
C ARG A 51 13.84 -1.63 14.76
N GLN A 52 14.93 -2.35 14.51
CA GLN A 52 15.22 -2.94 13.20
C GLN A 52 14.73 -4.38 13.17
N TYR A 53 14.17 -4.76 12.03
CA TYR A 53 13.61 -6.09 11.80
C TYR A 53 14.37 -6.78 10.68
N ASN A 54 14.68 -8.06 10.85
CA ASN A 54 15.45 -8.84 9.89
C ASN A 54 14.56 -9.44 8.82
N VAL A 55 14.01 -8.58 7.95
CA VAL A 55 13.18 -9.01 6.83
C VAL A 55 14.03 -9.20 5.57
N ALA A 56 14.10 -10.42 5.07
CA ALA A 56 14.78 -10.75 3.83
C ALA A 56 14.00 -10.22 2.63
N LEU A 57 14.60 -9.27 1.91
CA LEU A 57 14.01 -8.71 0.69
C LEU A 57 14.35 -9.57 -0.51
N THR A 58 13.33 -9.99 -1.25
CA THR A 58 13.47 -10.85 -2.43
C THR A 58 12.80 -10.22 -3.65
N ASN A 59 13.01 -10.83 -4.82
CA ASN A 59 12.48 -10.34 -6.10
C ASN A 59 11.13 -10.94 -6.49
N SER A 60 10.57 -11.84 -5.67
CA SER A 60 9.28 -12.49 -5.92
C SER A 60 8.53 -12.74 -4.61
N TYR A 61 7.21 -12.78 -4.68
CA TYR A 61 6.36 -13.07 -3.53
C TYR A 61 6.58 -14.49 -2.98
N SER A 62 6.76 -15.48 -3.85
CA SER A 62 7.01 -16.86 -3.41
C SER A 62 8.33 -16.99 -2.67
N ASP A 63 9.40 -16.37 -3.19
CA ASP A 63 10.69 -16.38 -2.53
C ASP A 63 10.64 -15.58 -1.23
N PHE A 64 9.89 -14.47 -1.22
CA PHE A 64 9.71 -13.66 -0.02
C PHE A 64 9.10 -14.48 1.12
N ILE A 65 7.99 -15.17 0.84
CA ILE A 65 7.31 -16.02 1.81
C ILE A 65 8.27 -17.11 2.29
N ALA A 66 8.93 -17.83 1.37
CA ALA A 66 9.84 -18.91 1.74
C ALA A 66 11.05 -18.47 2.59
N ASN A 67 11.52 -17.23 2.44
CA ASN A 67 12.68 -16.72 3.19
C ASN A 67 12.29 -16.06 4.53
N ASN A 68 11.04 -15.67 4.71
CA ASN A 68 10.59 -14.94 5.91
C ASN A 68 9.52 -15.70 6.71
N MET A 69 9.08 -16.87 6.25
CA MET A 69 8.20 -17.74 7.01
C MET A 69 8.99 -18.61 7.99
N GLY A 70 8.45 -18.74 9.19
CA GLY A 70 8.97 -19.65 10.20
C GLY A 70 8.76 -21.12 9.86
N ALA A 71 9.37 -21.98 10.68
CA ALA A 71 9.08 -23.40 10.62
C ALA A 71 7.64 -23.68 11.09
N GLU A 72 7.03 -24.75 10.60
CA GLU A 72 5.72 -25.13 11.12
C GLU A 72 5.80 -25.42 12.62
N SER A 73 4.74 -25.06 13.35
CA SER A 73 4.59 -25.26 14.81
C SER A 73 5.56 -24.47 15.70
N THR A 74 6.29 -23.49 15.19
CA THR A 74 7.02 -22.51 16.01
C THR A 74 6.17 -21.28 16.31
N ASP A 75 6.47 -20.61 17.42
CA ASP A 75 5.85 -19.32 17.75
C ASP A 75 6.24 -18.28 16.70
N ILE A 76 5.29 -17.39 16.38
CA ILE A 76 5.50 -16.32 15.39
C ILE A 76 6.45 -15.28 15.97
N THR A 77 7.55 -15.04 15.28
CA THR A 77 8.55 -14.03 15.69
C THR A 77 8.13 -12.62 15.29
N ASP A 78 8.70 -11.61 15.95
CA ASP A 78 8.55 -10.20 15.60
C ASP A 78 8.90 -9.94 14.12
N ASP A 79 9.99 -10.55 13.64
CA ASP A 79 10.46 -10.43 12.26
C ASP A 79 9.46 -11.03 11.25
N GLU A 80 8.87 -12.20 11.57
CA GLU A 80 7.83 -12.84 10.77
C GLU A 80 6.55 -11.98 10.70
N HIS A 81 6.15 -11.37 11.82
CA HIS A 81 4.98 -10.50 11.85
C HIS A 81 5.19 -9.24 11.02
N VAL A 82 6.35 -8.61 11.11
CA VAL A 82 6.70 -7.45 10.24
C VAL A 82 6.77 -7.87 8.78
N ALA A 83 7.34 -9.04 8.47
CA ALA A 83 7.37 -9.57 7.11
C ALA A 83 5.96 -9.82 6.55
N PHE A 84 5.05 -10.36 7.35
CA PHE A 84 3.65 -10.53 6.99
C PHE A 84 2.96 -9.19 6.71
N LEU A 85 3.12 -8.20 7.59
CA LEU A 85 2.53 -6.87 7.38
C LEU A 85 3.09 -6.20 6.13
N PHE A 86 4.39 -6.34 5.90
CA PHE A 86 5.04 -5.82 4.69
C PHE A 86 4.46 -6.47 3.42
N TYR A 87 4.31 -7.79 3.41
CA TYR A 87 3.64 -8.52 2.33
C TYR A 87 2.19 -8.06 2.12
N TRP A 88 1.41 -7.97 3.20
CA TRP A 88 0.01 -7.54 3.14
C TRP A 88 -0.13 -6.13 2.54
N LEU A 89 0.71 -5.18 2.97
CA LEU A 89 0.70 -3.81 2.45
C LEU A 89 0.92 -3.80 0.93
N ILE A 90 1.95 -4.46 0.42
CA ILE A 90 2.30 -4.37 -1.00
C ILE A 90 1.41 -5.23 -1.90
N ALA A 91 1.01 -6.42 -1.45
CA ALA A 91 0.34 -7.40 -2.29
C ALA A 91 -1.18 -7.24 -2.26
N ILE A 92 -1.73 -6.78 -1.13
CA ILE A 92 -3.18 -6.72 -0.90
C ILE A 92 -3.67 -5.27 -0.85
N LEU A 93 -2.98 -4.40 -0.10
CA LEU A 93 -3.48 -3.05 0.12
C LEU A 93 -3.13 -2.08 -1.04
N PHE A 94 -1.84 -1.92 -1.32
CA PHE A 94 -1.34 -1.01 -2.35
C PHE A 94 -1.28 -1.65 -3.74
N CYS A 95 -1.29 -2.99 -3.82
CA CYS A 95 -1.25 -3.73 -5.08
C CYS A 95 -0.11 -3.26 -6.00
N SER A 96 1.10 -3.13 -5.45
CA SER A 96 2.26 -2.60 -6.15
C SER A 96 2.51 -3.36 -7.46
N ARG A 97 2.68 -2.60 -8.55
CA ARG A 97 2.88 -3.12 -9.90
C ARG A 97 4.20 -3.87 -10.08
N SER A 98 5.18 -3.58 -9.24
CA SER A 98 6.47 -4.27 -9.23
C SER A 98 6.34 -5.61 -8.52
N VAL A 99 6.89 -6.66 -9.14
CA VAL A 99 7.10 -7.97 -8.49
C VAL A 99 8.16 -7.86 -7.38
N GLN A 100 8.97 -6.80 -7.41
CA GLN A 100 9.97 -6.53 -6.37
C GLN A 100 9.33 -5.87 -5.16
N MET A 101 9.70 -6.39 -3.99
CA MET A 101 9.29 -5.88 -2.68
C MET A 101 9.86 -4.46 -2.50
N SER A 102 9.05 -3.42 -2.74
CA SER A 102 9.51 -2.04 -2.62
C SER A 102 9.89 -1.73 -1.18
N LYS A 103 11.17 -1.40 -0.96
CA LYS A 103 11.74 -1.05 0.36
C LYS A 103 11.00 0.07 1.08
N LEU A 104 10.24 0.88 0.33
CA LEU A 104 9.48 2.00 0.88
C LEU A 104 8.39 1.57 1.86
N PHE A 105 7.83 0.36 1.73
CA PHE A 105 6.75 -0.09 2.62
C PHE A 105 7.25 -0.85 3.86
N LEU A 106 8.54 -1.21 3.94
CA LEU A 106 9.06 -1.93 5.11
C LEU A 106 9.04 -1.06 6.39
N PRO A 107 9.45 0.23 6.36
CA PRO A 107 9.27 1.11 7.52
C PRO A 107 7.80 1.25 7.93
N LEU A 108 6.87 1.26 6.98
CA LEU A 108 5.44 1.33 7.26
C LEU A 108 4.95 0.07 7.99
N ALA A 109 5.40 -1.11 7.56
CA ALA A 109 5.09 -2.38 8.23
C ALA A 109 5.64 -2.41 9.66
N ALA A 110 6.87 -1.94 9.87
CA ALA A 110 7.50 -1.86 11.19
C ALA A 110 6.73 -0.89 12.12
N LEU A 111 6.33 0.28 11.62
CA LEU A 111 5.51 1.23 12.38
C LEU A 111 4.15 0.65 12.78
N LEU A 112 3.51 -0.12 11.89
CA LEU A 112 2.25 -0.81 12.20
C LEU A 112 2.44 -1.86 13.27
N TYR A 113 3.52 -2.64 13.19
CA TYR A 113 3.86 -3.64 14.20
C TYR A 113 4.11 -3.01 15.58
N GLU A 114 4.79 -1.87 15.63
CA GLU A 114 5.01 -1.09 16.85
C GLU A 114 3.75 -0.36 17.36
N GLY A 115 2.59 -0.58 16.72
CA GLY A 115 1.31 -0.02 17.14
C GLY A 115 1.16 1.48 16.87
N LYS A 116 1.98 2.06 15.98
CA LYS A 116 1.80 3.46 15.56
C LYS A 116 0.52 3.58 14.75
N VAL A 117 -0.27 4.60 15.05
CA VAL A 117 -1.53 4.88 14.33
C VAL A 117 -1.22 5.63 13.05
N LEU A 118 -1.49 5.02 11.90
CA LEU A 118 -1.15 5.53 10.57
C LEU A 118 -2.42 5.76 9.75
N ASN A 119 -2.46 6.84 8.96
CA ASN A 119 -3.54 7.09 8.00
C ASN A 119 -3.32 6.31 6.70
N LEU A 120 -3.49 4.99 6.77
CA LEU A 120 -3.38 4.11 5.60
C LEU A 120 -4.41 4.44 4.51
N ALA A 121 -5.60 4.92 4.88
CA ALA A 121 -6.63 5.31 3.92
C ALA A 121 -6.16 6.47 3.01
N LYS A 122 -5.53 7.47 3.61
CA LYS A 122 -4.95 8.60 2.89
C LYS A 122 -3.77 8.19 2.02
N LEU A 123 -2.85 7.39 2.55
CA LEU A 123 -1.73 6.86 1.78
C LEU A 123 -2.19 6.04 0.58
N LEU A 124 -3.23 5.21 0.76
CA LEU A 124 -3.79 4.42 -0.33
C LEU A 124 -4.43 5.30 -1.40
N LEU A 125 -5.19 6.33 -1.01
CA LEU A 125 -5.79 7.26 -1.96
C LEU A 125 -4.73 8.01 -2.77
N GLU A 126 -3.68 8.49 -2.11
CA GLU A 126 -2.54 9.15 -2.76
C GLU A 126 -1.82 8.19 -3.73
N HIS A 127 -1.60 6.94 -3.32
CA HIS A 127 -0.99 5.93 -4.17
C HIS A 127 -1.84 5.63 -5.41
N ILE A 128 -3.17 5.47 -5.26
CA ILE A 128 -4.08 5.25 -6.39
C ILE A 128 -4.01 6.42 -7.39
N PHE A 129 -3.98 7.66 -6.91
CA PHE A 129 -3.87 8.84 -7.78
C PHE A 129 -2.55 8.89 -8.54
N GLU A 130 -1.44 8.57 -7.87
CA GLU A 130 -0.12 8.54 -8.50
C GLU A 130 -0.04 7.43 -9.56
N GLU A 131 -0.48 6.21 -9.24
CA GLU A 131 -0.52 5.10 -10.19
C GLU A 131 -1.37 5.45 -11.41
N LEU A 132 -2.62 5.89 -11.22
CA LEU A 132 -3.51 6.32 -12.32
C LEU A 132 -2.89 7.45 -13.15
N GLY A 133 -2.17 8.38 -12.52
CA GLY A 133 -1.45 9.46 -13.19
C GLY A 133 -0.31 8.97 -14.07
N GLN A 134 0.43 7.93 -13.67
CA GLN A 134 1.50 7.34 -14.46
C GLN A 134 0.97 6.62 -15.71
N PHE A 135 -0.18 5.95 -15.61
CA PHE A 135 -0.78 5.25 -16.75
C PHE A 135 -1.18 6.17 -17.91
N VAL A 136 -1.55 7.42 -17.63
CA VAL A 136 -1.92 8.40 -18.68
C VAL A 136 -0.73 8.77 -19.57
N HIS A 137 0.51 8.68 -19.08
CA HIS A 137 1.72 8.94 -19.90
C HIS A 137 2.09 7.78 -20.82
N CYS A 138 1.47 6.60 -20.65
CA CYS A 138 1.77 5.40 -21.44
C CYS A 138 0.77 5.16 -22.60
N LEU A 139 -0.23 6.03 -22.75
CA LEU A 139 -1.24 6.01 -23.82
C LEU A 139 -1.00 7.18 -24.79
#